data_AF-A0A8S3CAL8-F1
#
_entry.id   AF-A0A8S3CAL8-F1
#
_cell.length_a   1.000
_cell.length_b   1.000
_cell.length_c   1.000
_cell.angle_alpha   90.00
_cell.angle_beta   90.00
_cell.angle_gamma   90.00
#
_symmetry.space_group_name_H-M   'P 1'
#
loop_
_entity.id
_entity.type
_entity.pdbx_description
1 polymer ?
#
loop_
_entity_poly.entity_id
_entity_poly.type
_entity_poly.pdbx_seq_one_letter_code
_entity_poly.pdbx_strand_id
1 'polypeptide(L)'
;MSNQFKIVSPINLSLVTMYFTLWYYFEESNSFALIPPNATMTNEDEFTFECNGDAWIETNLMNLIELLVSSTIISRIDNIEQLINYYNRIIHPHPSLNIYTVDNLEKLRSFASLVRCITALFPAEQAKNVFENACSLGGFNAAFENCNAIHEFIEYLRNLFVDSASTTDNVLLNRHRTLLKLEIEFLKNWPPD
;
A
#
# COMPACT_ATOMS: atom_id res chain seq x y z
N MET A 1 -9.86 17.81 -7.60
CA MET A 1 -8.59 17.46 -6.93
C MET A 1 -7.54 18.39 -7.47
N SER A 2 -6.96 19.25 -6.63
CA SER A 2 -6.01 20.28 -7.03
C SER A 2 -4.60 19.77 -6.72
N ASN A 3 -3.80 19.48 -7.74
CA ASN A 3 -2.35 19.34 -7.57
C ASN A 3 -1.81 20.73 -7.25
N GLN A 4 -1.67 21.07 -5.96
CA GLN A 4 -1.14 22.35 -5.53
C GLN A 4 0.38 22.27 -5.45
N PHE A 5 1.05 22.89 -6.42
CA PHE A 5 2.43 23.31 -6.26
C PHE A 5 2.43 24.53 -5.34
N LYS A 6 3.07 24.43 -4.18
CA LYS A 6 3.26 25.55 -3.26
C LYS A 6 4.75 25.88 -3.22
N ILE A 7 5.08 27.10 -3.62
CA ILE A 7 6.40 27.69 -3.40
C ILE A 7 6.27 28.48 -2.10
N VAL A 8 6.81 27.98 -1.00
CA VAL A 8 6.83 28.69 0.29
C VAL A 8 8.22 28.50 0.94
N SER A 9 8.76 29.56 1.52
CA SER A 9 9.98 29.51 2.34
C SER A 9 9.77 28.58 3.54
N PRO A 10 10.74 27.74 3.91
CA PRO A 10 10.51 26.59 4.78
C PRO A 10 10.54 27.00 6.25
N ILE A 11 9.76 26.24 7.02
CA ILE A 11 9.81 25.98 8.48
C ILE A 11 8.36 25.96 8.99
N ASN A 12 7.94 24.77 9.42
CA ASN A 12 6.60 24.39 9.91
C ASN A 12 5.48 24.24 8.86
N LEU A 13 5.63 23.28 7.95
CA LEU A 13 4.49 22.75 7.20
C LEU A 13 4.01 21.43 7.79
N SER A 14 2.89 21.49 8.50
CA SER A 14 2.03 20.33 8.70
C SER A 14 1.16 20.15 7.44
N LEU A 15 1.53 19.23 6.56
CA LEU A 15 0.73 18.86 5.41
C LEU A 15 -0.05 17.58 5.75
N VAL A 16 -1.32 17.75 6.13
CA VAL A 16 -2.25 16.61 6.21
C VAL A 16 -2.74 16.33 4.78
N THR A 17 -1.96 15.55 4.04
CA THR A 17 -2.29 15.12 2.67
C THR A 17 -2.42 13.59 2.61
N MET A 18 -3.36 13.11 1.78
CA MET A 18 -3.48 11.68 1.43
C MET A 18 -2.42 11.22 0.43
N TYR A 19 -1.56 12.13 -0.03
CA TYR A 19 -0.65 11.95 -1.15
C TYR A 19 0.73 12.50 -0.79
N PHE A 20 1.76 11.94 -1.39
CA PHE A 20 3.11 12.47 -1.39
C PHE A 20 3.11 13.87 -2.02
N THR A 21 3.82 14.79 -1.36
CA THR A 21 3.98 16.16 -1.84
C THR A 21 5.43 16.40 -2.25
N LEU A 22 5.64 16.70 -3.53
CA LEU A 22 6.94 17.10 -4.06
C LEU A 22 7.16 18.60 -3.84
N TRP A 23 8.26 18.93 -3.18
CA TRP A 23 8.73 20.29 -2.91
C TRP A 23 10.04 20.51 -3.66
N TYR A 24 10.25 21.71 -4.19
CA TYR A 24 11.46 22.07 -4.92
C TYR A 24 12.14 23.26 -4.25
N TYR A 25 13.40 23.09 -3.86
CA TYR A 25 14.19 24.13 -3.23
C TYR A 25 15.07 24.83 -4.26
N PHE A 26 14.72 26.09 -4.54
CA PHE A 26 15.37 26.88 -5.58
C PHE A 26 16.71 27.49 -5.12
N GLU A 27 16.94 27.65 -3.82
CA GLU A 27 17.96 28.58 -3.32
C GLU A 27 19.32 27.96 -2.97
N GLU A 28 19.43 26.65 -2.69
CA GLU A 28 20.71 26.08 -2.22
C GLU A 28 21.28 24.89 -3.03
N SER A 29 20.46 24.11 -3.75
CA SER A 29 20.99 22.88 -4.38
C SER A 29 20.23 22.32 -5.61
N ASN A 30 19.19 22.99 -6.12
CA ASN A 30 18.27 22.38 -7.11
C ASN A 30 17.77 21.01 -6.66
N SER A 31 17.43 20.87 -5.38
CA SER A 31 17.00 19.62 -4.78
C SER A 31 15.48 19.56 -4.64
N PHE A 32 14.99 18.33 -4.52
CA PHE A 32 13.60 18.06 -4.20
C PHE A 32 13.48 17.53 -2.77
N ALA A 33 12.38 17.86 -2.10
CA ALA A 33 11.91 17.10 -0.95
C ALA A 33 10.63 16.34 -1.31
N LEU A 34 10.50 15.12 -0.80
CA LEU A 34 9.32 14.30 -0.96
C LEU A 34 8.72 14.04 0.42
N ILE A 35 7.62 14.73 0.71
CA ILE A 35 6.94 14.62 2.01
C ILE A 35 5.89 13.51 1.91
N PRO A 36 5.98 12.44 2.72
CA PRO A 36 4.99 11.37 2.75
C PRO A 36 3.60 11.84 3.20
N PRO A 37 2.54 11.08 2.88
CA PRO A 37 1.21 11.33 3.40
C PRO A 37 1.20 11.43 4.92
N ASN A 38 0.51 12.44 5.47
CA ASN A 38 0.39 12.70 6.91
C ASN A 38 1.72 12.96 7.65
N ALA A 39 2.83 13.22 6.95
CA ALA A 39 4.08 13.61 7.58
C ALA A 39 4.09 15.12 7.88
N THR A 40 4.82 15.50 8.93
CA THR A 40 5.11 16.91 9.24
C THR A 40 6.57 17.17 8.93
N MET A 41 6.85 18.16 8.08
CA MET A 41 8.21 18.53 7.76
C MET A 41 8.79 19.40 8.88
N THR A 42 9.62 18.79 9.73
CA THR A 42 10.32 19.47 10.83
C THR A 42 11.76 19.81 10.48
N ASN A 43 12.38 19.07 9.56
CA ASN A 43 13.72 19.31 9.03
C ASN A 43 13.72 19.10 7.50
N GLU A 44 14.42 19.94 6.75
CA GLU A 44 14.51 19.85 5.28
C GLU A 44 15.31 18.62 4.84
N ASP A 45 16.39 18.31 5.55
CA ASP A 45 17.27 17.18 5.21
C ASP A 45 16.56 15.82 5.34
N GLU A 46 15.58 15.73 6.23
CA GLU A 46 14.83 14.50 6.54
C GLU A 46 14.05 13.97 5.33
N PHE A 47 13.59 14.88 4.46
CA PHE A 47 12.76 14.54 3.31
C PHE A 47 13.47 14.72 1.97
N THR A 48 14.81 14.82 1.99
CA THR A 48 15.61 14.94 0.76
C THR A 48 15.25 13.80 -0.18
N PHE A 49 14.84 14.15 -1.40
CA PHE A 49 14.38 13.19 -2.39
C PHE A 49 15.44 12.95 -3.47
N GLU A 50 16.11 11.81 -3.35
CA GLU A 50 17.09 11.35 -4.34
C GLU A 50 16.39 10.54 -5.45
N CYS A 51 16.09 11.20 -6.57
CA CYS A 51 15.49 10.54 -7.73
C CYS A 51 16.54 10.21 -8.81
N ASN A 52 16.43 9.02 -9.41
CA ASN A 52 17.28 8.63 -10.53
C ASN A 52 16.70 9.09 -11.88
N GLY A 53 15.38 9.27 -11.94
CA GLY A 53 14.66 9.78 -13.10
C GLY A 53 14.10 11.18 -12.88
N ASP A 54 12.93 11.40 -13.47
CA ASP A 54 12.12 12.61 -13.29
C ASP A 54 11.33 12.52 -11.97
N ALA A 55 11.63 13.42 -11.03
CA ALA A 55 10.99 13.50 -9.71
C ALA A 55 9.46 13.62 -9.77
N TRP A 56 8.93 14.31 -10.80
CA TRP A 56 7.49 14.43 -10.99
C TRP A 56 6.88 13.08 -11.36
N ILE A 57 7.53 12.31 -12.25
CA ILE A 57 7.04 10.98 -12.64
C ILE A 57 7.07 10.02 -11.45
N GLU A 58 8.17 9.97 -10.69
CA GLU A 58 8.28 9.11 -9.50
C GLU A 58 7.19 9.44 -8.47
N THR A 59 7.01 10.73 -8.17
CA THR A 59 5.96 11.18 -7.24
C THR A 59 4.55 10.81 -7.74
N ASN A 60 4.27 10.95 -9.04
CA ASN A 60 2.96 10.57 -9.58
C ASN A 60 2.73 9.05 -9.53
N LEU A 61 3.76 8.23 -9.71
CA LEU A 61 3.67 6.78 -9.53
C LEU A 61 3.37 6.43 -8.07
N MET A 62 4.05 7.05 -7.11
CA MET A 62 3.79 6.84 -5.68
C MET A 62 2.37 7.29 -5.30
N ASN A 63 1.91 8.42 -5.83
CA ASN A 63 0.55 8.92 -5.60
C ASN A 63 -0.55 8.07 -6.26
N LEU A 64 -0.25 7.47 -7.41
CA LEU A 64 -1.15 6.49 -8.03
C LEU A 64 -1.32 5.26 -7.13
N ILE A 65 -0.25 4.81 -6.48
CA ILE A 65 -0.32 3.72 -5.50
C ILE A 65 -1.21 4.12 -4.33
N GLU A 66 -0.97 5.30 -3.72
CA GLU A 66 -1.80 5.81 -2.61
C GLU A 66 -3.29 5.92 -3.00
N LEU A 67 -3.57 6.35 -4.23
CA LEU A 67 -4.93 6.41 -4.74
C LEU A 67 -5.56 5.01 -4.84
N LEU A 68 -4.85 4.05 -5.43
CA LEU A 68 -5.37 2.70 -5.71
C LEU A 68 -5.65 1.90 -4.43
N VAL A 69 -4.87 2.12 -3.38
CA VAL A 69 -5.06 1.45 -2.08
C VAL A 69 -5.96 2.24 -1.12
N SER A 70 -6.49 3.40 -1.56
CA SER A 70 -7.39 4.21 -0.74
C SER A 70 -8.74 3.53 -0.55
N SER A 71 -9.34 3.70 0.63
CA SER A 71 -10.70 3.24 0.94
C SER A 71 -11.74 3.76 -0.06
N THR A 72 -11.52 4.96 -0.61
CA THR A 72 -12.40 5.56 -1.61
C THR A 72 -12.40 4.79 -2.93
N ILE A 73 -11.24 4.33 -3.40
CA ILE A 73 -11.16 3.52 -4.60
C ILE A 73 -11.66 2.10 -4.32
N ILE A 74 -11.21 1.49 -3.21
CA ILE A 74 -11.61 0.13 -2.82
C ILE A 74 -13.14 0.00 -2.74
N SER A 75 -13.82 0.95 -2.08
CA SER A 75 -15.29 0.93 -1.93
C SER A 75 -16.07 1.01 -3.25
N ARG A 76 -15.48 1.66 -4.26
CA ARG A 76 -16.09 1.89 -5.58
C ARG A 76 -15.91 0.74 -6.56
N ILE A 77 -15.13 -0.27 -6.20
CA ILE A 77 -14.83 -1.38 -7.11
C ILE A 77 -15.90 -2.44 -6.98
N ASP A 78 -16.51 -2.81 -8.10
CA ASP A 78 -17.55 -3.85 -8.12
C ASP A 78 -16.95 -5.26 -8.16
N ASN A 79 -15.79 -5.42 -8.80
CA ASN A 79 -15.10 -6.69 -8.92
C ASN A 79 -13.66 -6.58 -8.41
N ILE A 80 -13.37 -7.27 -7.31
CA ILE A 80 -12.06 -7.30 -6.67
C ILE A 80 -10.94 -7.81 -7.60
N GLU A 81 -11.23 -8.63 -8.62
CA GLU A 81 -10.23 -9.08 -9.60
C GLU A 81 -9.68 -7.93 -10.44
N GLN A 82 -10.47 -6.84 -10.62
CA GLN A 82 -9.99 -5.65 -11.29
C GLN A 82 -8.82 -5.00 -10.52
N LEU A 83 -8.86 -5.03 -9.18
CA LEU A 83 -7.74 -4.55 -8.35
C LEU A 83 -6.47 -5.33 -8.64
N ILE A 84 -6.53 -6.66 -8.69
CA ILE A 84 -5.36 -7.50 -9.01
C ILE A 84 -4.76 -7.07 -10.35
N ASN A 85 -5.60 -6.84 -11.37
CA ASN A 85 -5.13 -6.42 -12.69
C ASN A 85 -4.47 -5.03 -12.66
N TYR A 86 -5.05 -4.06 -11.95
CA TYR A 86 -4.44 -2.73 -11.82
C TYR A 86 -3.12 -2.79 -11.02
N TYR A 87 -3.10 -3.53 -9.92
CA TYR A 87 -1.90 -3.69 -9.09
C TYR A 87 -0.77 -4.34 -9.88
N ASN A 88 -1.04 -5.43 -10.61
CA ASN A 88 -0.03 -6.13 -11.41
C ASN A 88 0.59 -5.23 -12.49
N ARG A 89 -0.19 -4.33 -13.10
CA ARG A 89 0.32 -3.39 -14.12
C ARG A 89 1.34 -2.40 -13.57
N ILE A 90 1.25 -2.08 -12.27
CA ILE A 90 2.18 -1.16 -11.60
C ILE A 90 3.35 -1.94 -10.98
N ILE A 91 3.10 -3.13 -10.40
CA ILE A 91 4.14 -4.00 -9.81
C ILE A 91 5.12 -4.52 -10.88
N HIS A 92 4.61 -4.79 -12.08
CA HIS A 92 5.40 -5.21 -13.24
C HIS A 92 5.38 -4.10 -14.29
N PRO A 93 6.07 -2.97 -14.02
CA PRO A 93 6.00 -1.83 -14.90
C PRO A 93 6.69 -2.15 -16.24
N HIS A 94 6.34 -1.38 -17.26
CA HIS A 94 7.01 -1.44 -18.55
C HIS A 94 8.51 -1.18 -18.37
N PRO A 95 9.43 -1.85 -19.11
CA PRO A 95 10.87 -1.69 -18.92
C PRO A 95 11.38 -0.24 -18.99
N SER A 96 10.66 0.63 -19.71
CA SER A 96 10.96 2.07 -19.78
C SER A 96 10.76 2.82 -18.47
N LEU A 97 10.10 2.23 -17.49
CA LEU A 97 9.88 2.80 -16.16
C LEU A 97 10.87 2.25 -15.11
N ASN A 98 11.78 1.35 -15.48
CA ASN A 98 12.74 0.75 -14.54
C ASN A 98 13.78 1.73 -13.98
N ILE A 99 13.88 2.93 -14.58
CA ILE A 99 14.77 4.00 -14.09
C ILE A 99 14.17 4.74 -12.89
N TYR A 100 12.88 4.59 -12.63
CA TYR A 100 12.16 5.29 -11.57
C TYR A 100 12.15 4.44 -10.31
N THR A 101 12.50 5.05 -9.18
CA THR A 101 12.36 4.43 -7.86
C THR A 101 10.94 4.72 -7.33
N VAL A 102 10.25 3.71 -6.82
CA VAL A 102 8.89 3.84 -6.27
C VAL A 102 8.87 3.26 -4.87
N ASP A 103 9.09 4.10 -3.87
CA ASP A 103 9.37 3.66 -2.50
C ASP A 103 8.20 2.91 -1.86
N ASN A 104 6.96 3.28 -2.19
CA ASN A 104 5.77 2.61 -1.68
C ASN A 104 5.30 1.42 -2.53
N LEU A 105 6.15 0.85 -3.40
CA LEU A 105 5.77 -0.31 -4.22
C LEU A 105 5.48 -1.56 -3.37
N GLU A 106 6.17 -1.75 -2.25
CA GLU A 106 5.92 -2.85 -1.32
C GLU A 106 4.54 -2.79 -0.66
N LYS A 107 4.03 -1.56 -0.46
CA LYS A 107 2.65 -1.34 -0.02
C LYS A 107 1.68 -1.97 -1.02
N LEU A 108 1.83 -1.63 -2.30
CA LEU A 108 0.99 -2.18 -3.37
C LEU A 108 1.12 -3.71 -3.48
N ARG A 109 2.34 -4.26 -3.34
CA ARG A 109 2.58 -5.71 -3.34
C ARG A 109 1.83 -6.40 -2.19
N SER A 110 1.87 -5.83 -0.99
CA SER A 110 1.15 -6.36 0.17
C SER A 110 -0.37 -6.35 -0.03
N PHE A 111 -0.91 -5.27 -0.60
CA PHE A 111 -2.32 -5.22 -1.00
C PHE A 111 -2.67 -6.29 -2.05
N ALA A 112 -1.82 -6.48 -3.06
CA ALA A 112 -2.03 -7.51 -4.08
C ALA A 112 -2.01 -8.92 -3.50
N SER A 113 -1.09 -9.21 -2.57
CA SER A 113 -1.02 -10.47 -1.85
C SER A 113 -2.28 -10.74 -1.03
N LEU A 114 -2.77 -9.75 -0.29
CA LEU A 114 -4.01 -9.86 0.49
C LEU A 114 -5.22 -10.14 -0.42
N VAL A 115 -5.36 -9.38 -1.51
CA VAL A 115 -6.46 -9.60 -2.46
C VAL A 115 -6.40 -11.00 -3.06
N ARG A 116 -5.22 -11.46 -3.50
CA ARG A 116 -5.04 -12.84 -4.02
C ARG A 116 -5.43 -13.88 -2.98
N CYS A 117 -4.98 -13.73 -1.73
CA CYS A 117 -5.34 -14.60 -0.62
C CYS A 117 -6.86 -14.69 -0.46
N ILE A 118 -7.55 -13.55 -0.40
CA ILE A 118 -9.01 -13.50 -0.21
C ILE A 118 -9.73 -14.13 -1.41
N THR A 119 -9.35 -13.80 -2.64
CA THR A 119 -9.96 -14.37 -3.85
C THR A 119 -9.72 -15.89 -4.00
N ALA A 120 -8.66 -16.43 -3.40
CA ALA A 120 -8.41 -17.86 -3.37
C ALA A 120 -9.28 -18.61 -2.35
N LEU A 121 -9.82 -17.89 -1.36
CA LEU A 121 -10.59 -18.47 -0.25
C LEU A 121 -12.10 -18.21 -0.34
N PHE A 122 -12.51 -17.15 -1.03
CA PHE A 122 -13.90 -16.72 -1.13
C PHE A 122 -14.33 -16.52 -2.59
N PRO A 123 -15.60 -16.83 -2.93
CA PRO A 123 -16.17 -16.42 -4.21
C PRO A 123 -16.11 -14.91 -4.41
N ALA A 124 -16.04 -14.45 -5.66
CA ALA A 124 -15.88 -13.02 -6.00
C ALA A 124 -16.92 -12.11 -5.33
N GLU A 125 -18.16 -12.58 -5.20
CA GLU A 125 -19.28 -11.86 -4.56
C GLU A 125 -19.03 -11.55 -3.07
N GLN A 126 -18.28 -12.41 -2.37
CA GLN A 126 -17.96 -12.25 -0.94
C GLN A 126 -16.57 -11.64 -0.73
N ALA A 127 -15.65 -11.89 -1.65
CA ALA A 127 -14.26 -11.47 -1.57
C ALA A 127 -14.11 -9.94 -1.38
N LYS A 128 -14.94 -9.14 -2.07
CA LYS A 128 -14.95 -7.67 -1.90
C LYS A 128 -15.22 -7.28 -0.45
N ASN A 129 -16.32 -7.76 0.14
CA ASN A 129 -16.71 -7.40 1.50
C ASN A 129 -15.67 -7.86 2.54
N VAL A 130 -15.09 -9.05 2.33
CA VAL A 130 -14.01 -9.56 3.18
C VAL A 130 -12.77 -8.67 3.10
N PHE A 131 -12.41 -8.23 1.90
CA PHE A 131 -11.27 -7.33 1.70
C PHE A 131 -11.52 -5.94 2.28
N GLU A 132 -12.70 -5.37 2.10
CA GLU A 132 -13.10 -4.10 2.73
C GLU A 132 -13.01 -4.21 4.26
N ASN A 133 -13.54 -5.28 4.85
CA ASN A 133 -13.47 -5.51 6.29
C ASN A 133 -12.02 -5.70 6.78
N ALA A 134 -11.16 -6.36 6.00
CA ALA A 134 -9.75 -6.48 6.34
C ALA A 134 -9.06 -5.11 6.36
N CYS A 135 -9.41 -4.21 5.45
CA CYS A 135 -8.88 -2.85 5.40
C CYS A 135 -9.45 -1.95 6.51
N SER A 136 -10.77 -1.99 6.74
CA SER A 136 -11.44 -1.06 7.66
C SER A 136 -11.45 -1.52 9.12
N LEU A 137 -11.79 -2.78 9.37
CA LEU A 137 -11.91 -3.34 10.72
C LEU A 137 -10.61 -4.02 11.17
N GLY A 138 -9.95 -4.71 10.24
CA GLY A 138 -8.65 -5.35 10.48
C GLY A 138 -7.47 -4.39 10.50
N GLY A 139 -7.69 -3.11 10.15
CA GLY A 139 -6.66 -2.07 10.16
C GLY A 139 -5.56 -2.23 9.10
N PHE A 140 -5.78 -3.06 8.08
CA PHE A 140 -4.76 -3.29 7.05
C PHE A 140 -4.46 -2.03 6.25
N ASN A 141 -3.25 -1.51 6.43
CA ASN A 141 -2.72 -0.34 5.71
C ASN A 141 -1.44 -0.65 4.90
N ALA A 142 -0.99 -1.92 4.92
CA ALA A 142 0.28 -2.36 4.36
C ALA A 142 1.47 -1.51 4.83
N ALA A 143 1.52 -1.21 6.12
CA ALA A 143 2.66 -0.66 6.82
C ALA A 143 2.73 -1.35 8.19
N PHE A 144 3.37 -2.52 8.23
CA PHE A 144 3.53 -3.27 9.47
C PHE A 144 4.73 -2.72 10.24
N GLU A 145 4.50 -2.34 11.49
CA GLU A 145 5.56 -1.81 12.36
C GLU A 145 6.58 -2.88 12.77
N ASN A 146 6.14 -4.14 12.89
CA ASN A 146 6.99 -5.25 13.30
C ASN A 146 6.33 -6.61 12.99
N CYS A 147 7.06 -7.70 13.23
CA CYS A 147 6.58 -9.07 13.03
C CYS A 147 5.30 -9.39 13.85
N ASN A 148 5.13 -8.82 15.04
CA ASN A 148 3.94 -9.07 15.86
C ASN A 148 2.68 -8.47 15.20
N ALA A 149 2.78 -7.27 14.62
CA ALA A 149 1.68 -6.66 13.87
C ALA A 149 1.24 -7.53 12.68
N ILE A 150 2.19 -8.21 12.02
CA ILE A 150 1.89 -9.18 10.95
C ILE A 150 1.12 -10.37 11.54
N HIS A 151 1.62 -10.98 12.62
CA HIS A 151 0.97 -12.13 13.26
C HIS A 151 -0.44 -11.79 13.75
N GLU A 152 -0.63 -10.64 14.39
CA GLU A 152 -1.94 -10.16 14.85
C GLU A 152 -2.93 -10.00 13.69
N PHE A 153 -2.47 -9.44 12.57
CA PHE A 153 -3.30 -9.32 11.37
C PHE A 153 -3.65 -10.69 10.77
N ILE A 154 -2.71 -11.63 10.73
CA ILE A 154 -2.96 -13.00 10.24
C ILE A 154 -3.94 -13.75 11.16
N GLU A 155 -3.85 -13.59 12.47
CA GLU A 155 -4.83 -14.15 13.43
C GLU A 155 -6.21 -13.50 13.27
N TYR A 156 -6.28 -12.19 13.03
CA TYR A 156 -7.53 -11.52 12.67
C TYR A 156 -8.17 -12.16 11.43
N LEU A 157 -7.39 -12.35 10.35
CA LEU A 157 -7.89 -13.02 9.15
C LEU A 157 -8.30 -14.46 9.43
N ARG A 158 -7.56 -15.18 10.27
CA ARG A 158 -7.91 -16.54 10.67
C ARG A 158 -9.27 -16.60 11.34
N ASN A 159 -9.53 -15.71 12.30
CA ASN A 159 -10.83 -15.63 12.99
C ASN A 159 -11.96 -15.25 12.03
N LEU A 160 -11.73 -14.25 11.18
CA LEU A 160 -12.68 -13.84 10.13
C LEU A 160 -13.06 -15.01 9.21
N PHE A 161 -12.11 -15.92 8.95
CA PHE A 161 -12.32 -17.04 8.03
C PHE A 161 -12.91 -18.29 8.71
N VAL A 162 -12.69 -18.48 10.01
CA VAL A 162 -13.24 -19.59 10.80
C VAL A 162 -14.75 -19.44 11.02
N ASP A 163 -15.24 -18.22 11.24
CA ASP A 163 -16.67 -17.97 11.51
C ASP A 163 -17.58 -18.15 10.28
N SER A 164 -16.99 -18.44 9.10
CA SER A 164 -17.70 -18.42 7.82
C SER A 164 -18.42 -19.72 7.37
N ALA A 165 -18.22 -20.90 7.99
CA ALA A 165 -19.06 -22.12 7.82
C ALA A 165 -18.46 -23.41 8.44
N SER A 166 -19.34 -24.38 8.76
CA SER A 166 -19.01 -25.79 9.00
C SER A 166 -18.22 -26.38 7.83
N THR A 167 -16.91 -26.51 7.98
CA THR A 167 -16.00 -26.83 6.88
C THR A 167 -15.39 -28.22 7.06
N THR A 168 -15.29 -28.95 5.95
CA THR A 168 -14.56 -30.23 5.90
C THR A 168 -13.06 -29.99 6.12
N ASP A 169 -12.34 -30.98 6.66
CA ASP A 169 -10.91 -30.87 7.01
C ASP A 169 -10.03 -30.35 5.86
N ASN A 170 -10.35 -30.70 4.61
CA ASN A 170 -9.60 -30.25 3.43
C ASN A 170 -9.72 -28.74 3.17
N VAL A 171 -10.88 -28.14 3.44
CA VAL A 171 -11.08 -26.69 3.26
C VAL A 171 -10.37 -25.92 4.37
N LEU A 172 -10.40 -26.42 5.61
CA LEU A 172 -9.64 -25.87 6.72
C LEU A 172 -8.14 -25.90 6.45
N LEU A 173 -7.62 -27.04 5.96
CA LEU A 173 -6.21 -27.17 5.60
C LEU A 173 -5.79 -26.20 4.49
N ASN A 174 -6.64 -26.03 3.46
CA ASN A 174 -6.36 -25.08 2.37
C ASN A 174 -6.35 -23.62 2.87
N ARG A 175 -7.29 -23.25 3.74
CA ARG A 175 -7.32 -21.93 4.39
C ARG A 175 -6.05 -21.66 5.18
N HIS A 176 -5.64 -22.60 6.03
CA HIS A 176 -4.44 -22.47 6.84
C HIS A 176 -3.18 -22.31 5.98
N ARG A 177 -3.03 -23.13 4.92
CA ARG A 177 -1.91 -23.02 3.98
C ARG A 177 -1.88 -21.69 3.23
N THR A 178 -3.04 -21.15 2.87
CA THR A 178 -3.13 -19.88 2.14
C THR A 178 -2.76 -18.71 3.04
N LEU A 179 -3.23 -18.71 4.29
CA LEU A 179 -2.84 -17.71 5.30
C LEU A 179 -1.34 -17.77 5.62
N LEU A 180 -0.77 -18.96 5.77
CA LEU A 180 0.67 -19.11 6.02
C LEU A 180 1.52 -18.57 4.85
N LYS A 181 1.07 -18.75 3.60
CA LYS A 181 1.74 -18.15 2.44
C LYS A 181 1.69 -16.63 2.49
N LEU A 182 0.55 -16.05 2.84
CA LEU A 182 0.38 -14.60 2.97
C LEU A 182 1.30 -14.03 4.06
N GLU A 183 1.34 -14.69 5.21
CA GLU A 183 2.22 -14.32 6.33
C GLU A 183 3.69 -14.32 5.92
N ILE A 184 4.15 -15.38 5.23
CA ILE A 184 5.51 -15.46 4.71
C ILE A 184 5.79 -14.34 3.70
N GLU A 185 4.82 -13.95 2.87
CA GLU A 185 4.99 -12.83 1.93
C GLU A 185 5.13 -11.50 2.67
N PHE A 186 4.34 -11.25 3.72
CA PHE A 186 4.48 -10.04 4.54
C PHE A 186 5.83 -9.98 5.27
N LEU A 187 6.27 -11.09 5.88
CA LEU A 187 7.56 -11.18 6.57
C LEU A 187 8.78 -11.01 5.64
N LYS A 188 8.61 -11.24 4.33
CA LYS A 188 9.69 -11.00 3.35
C LYS A 188 9.79 -9.54 2.93
N ASN A 189 8.65 -8.86 2.82
CA ASN A 189 8.57 -7.52 2.26
C ASN A 189 8.74 -6.43 3.33
N TRP A 190 8.41 -6.74 4.58
CA TRP A 190 8.58 -5.84 5.72
C TRP A 190 9.72 -6.38 6.57
N PRO A 191 10.81 -5.62 6.75
CA PRO A 191 11.97 -6.11 7.48
C PRO A 191 11.60 -6.44 8.93
N PRO A 192 12.17 -7.51 9.51
CA PRO A 192 12.20 -7.66 10.95
C PRO A 192 13.08 -6.54 11.51
N ASP A 193 12.51 -5.71 12.39
CA ASP A 193 13.35 -4.97 13.35
C ASP A 193 14.20 -5.95 14.18
#